data_AF-A0A858B9L7-F1
#
_entry.id   AF-A0A858B9L7-F1
#
_cell.length_a   1.000
_cell.length_b   1.000
_cell.length_c   1.000
_cell.angle_alpha   90.00
_cell.angle_beta   90.00
_cell.angle_gamma   90.00
#
_symmetry.space_group_name_H-M   'P 1'
#
loop_
_entity.id
_entity.type
_entity.pdbx_description
1 polymer ?
#
loop_
_entity_poly.entity_id
_entity_poly.type
_entity_poly.pdbx_seq_one_letter_code
_entity_poly.pdbx_strand_id
1 'polypeptide(L)' 'APPVKVVQDKRLPQPLSLCGSTLRSPHGCHAQYLTNMGTIASLVMSVTIN' A
#
# COMPACT_ATOMS: atom_id res chain seq x y z
N ALA A 1 1.49 11.44 -0.22
CA ALA A 1 1.76 11.59 -1.66
C ALA A 1 0.70 10.85 -2.47
N PRO A 2 0.34 11.32 -3.68
CA PRO A 2 -0.57 10.59 -4.57
C PRO A 2 -0.01 9.20 -4.93
N PRO A 3 -0.84 8.14 -5.03
CA PRO A 3 -0.40 6.83 -5.51
C PRO A 3 0.17 6.91 -6.94
N VAL A 4 1.26 6.18 -7.20
CA VAL A 4 1.91 6.14 -8.52
C VAL A 4 1.58 4.83 -9.21
N LYS A 5 1.16 4.91 -10.47
CA LYS A 5 0.84 3.73 -11.30
C LYS A 5 2.12 2.99 -11.70
N VAL A 6 2.15 1.69 -11.45
CA VAL A 6 3.22 0.80 -11.94
C VAL A 6 2.94 0.43 -13.39
N VAL A 7 3.93 0.61 -14.27
CA VAL A 7 3.88 0.13 -15.66
C VAL A 7 4.33 -1.32 -15.69
N GLN A 8 3.56 -2.18 -16.33
CA GLN A 8 3.79 -3.63 -16.38
C GLN A 8 3.75 -4.12 -17.83
N ASP A 9 4.43 -5.24 -18.10
CA ASP A 9 4.37 -5.89 -19.41
C ASP A 9 2.93 -6.36 -19.69
N LYS A 10 2.40 -6.01 -20.87
CA LYS A 10 1.04 -6.35 -21.29
C LYS A 10 0.80 -7.84 -21.47
N ARG A 11 1.86 -8.64 -21.58
CA ARG A 11 1.80 -10.10 -21.69
C ARG A 11 1.48 -10.78 -20.36
N LEU A 12 1.56 -10.07 -19.25
CA LEU A 12 1.17 -10.61 -17.95
C LEU A 12 -0.35 -10.78 -17.89
N PRO A 13 -0.85 -11.98 -17.52
CA PRO A 13 -2.29 -12.25 -17.50
C PRO A 13 -3.02 -11.51 -16.35
N GLN A 14 -2.27 -10.96 -15.40
CA GLN A 14 -2.80 -10.25 -14.23
C GLN A 14 -1.76 -9.24 -13.71
N PRO A 15 -2.18 -8.28 -12.86
CA PRO A 15 -1.25 -7.40 -12.17
C PRO A 15 -0.25 -8.18 -11.31
N LEU A 16 1.00 -7.73 -11.29
CA LEU A 16 2.02 -8.20 -10.35
C LEU A 16 1.51 -8.05 -8.91
N SER A 17 1.76 -9.07 -8.09
CA SER A 17 1.53 -8.97 -6.65
C SER A 17 2.53 -7.98 -6.05
N LEU A 18 2.02 -6.94 -5.39
CA LEU A 18 2.82 -5.95 -4.68
C LEU A 18 2.77 -6.12 -3.15
N CYS A 19 2.20 -7.21 -2.63
CA CYS A 19 1.94 -7.37 -1.19
C CYS A 19 3.20 -7.24 -0.32
N GLY A 20 4.36 -7.68 -0.81
CA GLY A 20 5.65 -7.59 -0.13
C GLY A 20 6.48 -6.33 -0.46
N SER A 21 5.97 -5.41 -1.29
CA SER A 21 6.71 -4.18 -1.62
C SER A 21 6.65 -3.17 -0.47
N THR A 22 7.80 -2.63 -0.08
CA THR A 22 7.92 -1.56 0.93
C THR A 22 7.34 -0.22 0.47
N LEU A 23 7.16 -0.05 -0.85
CA LEU A 23 6.59 1.15 -1.48
C LEU A 23 5.11 0.97 -1.84
N ARG A 24 4.46 -0.12 -1.40
CA ARG A 24 3.04 -0.34 -1.69
C ARG A 24 2.20 0.79 -1.10
N SER A 25 1.44 1.47 -1.96
CA SER A 25 0.50 2.51 -1.54
C SER A 25 -0.60 1.92 -0.64
N PRO A 26 -1.04 2.63 0.42
CA PRO A 26 -2.21 2.21 1.19
C PRO A 26 -3.46 2.20 0.30
N HIS A 27 -4.43 1.36 0.65
CA HIS A 27 -5.73 1.41 -0.01
C HIS A 27 -6.41 2.76 0.25
N GLY A 28 -7.20 3.27 -0.71
CA GLY A 28 -7.82 4.60 -0.61
C GLY A 28 -8.66 4.80 0.66
N CYS A 29 -9.40 3.77 1.10
CA CYS A 29 -10.15 3.84 2.36
C CYS A 29 -9.22 4.01 3.58
N HIS A 30 -8.05 3.37 3.58
CA HIS A 30 -7.09 3.47 4.66
C HIS A 30 -6.33 4.81 4.63
N ALA A 31 -6.04 5.33 3.44
CA ALA A 31 -5.51 6.68 3.29
C ALA A 31 -6.49 7.73 3.84
N GLN A 32 -7.78 7.63 3.52
CA GLN A 32 -8.80 8.55 4.07
C GLN A 32 -8.96 8.37 5.58
N TYR A 33 -8.87 7.14 6.08
CA TYR A 33 -8.88 6.88 7.51
C TYR A 33 -7.73 7.60 8.24
N LEU A 34 -6.50 7.51 7.73
CA LEU A 34 -5.35 8.22 8.31
C LEU A 34 -5.53 9.74 8.25
N THR A 35 -6.07 10.27 7.15
CA THR A 35 -6.43 11.69 7.03
C THR A 35 -7.44 12.12 8.09
N ASN A 36 -8.52 11.34 8.29
CA ASN A 36 -9.54 11.61 9.30
C ASN A 36 -8.97 11.60 10.72
N MET A 37 -7.94 10.78 10.96
CA MET A 37 -7.21 10.70 12.24
C MET A 37 -6.12 11.76 12.40
N GLY A 38 -5.90 12.64 11.41
CA GLY A 38 -4.79 13.60 11.42
C GLY A 38 -3.39 12.97 11.34
N THR A 39 -3.30 11.71 10.91
CA THR A 39 -2.04 10.96 10.81
C THR A 39 -1.42 11.15 9.41
N ILE A 40 -0.31 11.89 9.34
CA ILE A 40 0.36 12.24 8.07
C ILE A 40 1.32 11.12 7.60
N ALA A 41 1.90 10.38 8.54
CA ALA A 41 2.81 9.27 8.29
C ALA A 41 2.58 8.17 9.34
N SER A 42 2.84 6.91 8.97
CA SER A 42 2.71 5.76 9.88
C SER A 42 3.82 4.74 9.63
N LEU A 43 4.17 4.02 10.69
CA LEU A 43 5.01 2.81 10.67
C LEU A 43 4.29 1.75 11.50
N VAL A 44 4.04 0.58 10.93
CA VAL A 44 3.30 -0.52 11.56
C VAL A 44 4.17 -1.77 11.55
N MET A 45 4.22 -2.51 12.66
CA MET A 45 4.97 -3.76 12.81
C MET A 45 4.03 -4.87 13.28
N SER A 46 4.14 -6.06 12.70
CA SER A 46 3.40 -7.23 13.18
C SER A 46 4.03 -7.79 14.45
N VAL A 47 3.21 -8.17 15.41
CA VAL A 47 3.62 -8.92 16.60
C VAL A 47 3.03 -10.32 16.48
N THR A 48 3.88 -11.34 16.57
CA THR A 48 3.47 -12.75 16.47
C THR A 48 3.99 -13.51 17.68
N ILE A 49 3.11 -14.31 18.29
CA ILE A 49 3.40 -15.16 19.45
C ILE A 49 3.06 -16.61 19.07
N ASN A 50 3.58 -17.58 19.85
CA ASN A 50 3.30 -19.01 19.67
C ASN A 50 2.01 -19.45 20.35
#